data_AF-A0A9P9KNS1-F1
#
_entry.id   AF-A0A9P9KNS1-F1
#
_cell.length_a   1.000
_cell.length_b   1.000
_cell.length_c   1.000
_cell.angle_alpha   90.00
_cell.angle_beta   90.00
_cell.angle_gamma   90.00
#
_symmetry.space_group_name_H-M   'P 1'
#
loop_
_entity.id
_entity.type
_entity.pdbx_description
1 polymer ?
#
loop_
_entity_poly.entity_id
_entity_poly.type
_entity_poly.pdbx_seq_one_letter_code
_entity_poly.pdbx_strand_id
1 'polypeptide(L)'
;MYEVEKFWIAHGAMVFLGAWIPSVVLFFCSFCLVRRKKDPARTAFTYLKLALLVFSGYTFFDFASYVVSVVHSQLYYSGRIDSDFDSHYSKTLLVTVQVLVTLALIYDMVTDILIMIILLRLGTGIVMVQTGRPDPKGKILRLFSYIAAAILFILALTAFGLRIRYIYEVFFNDVRVGADSFTKSRQIGFSFSVLIFVISLAIVARAIMIKVQSKGENALTWCSIMFIAASVVWLMRTTFNMASTAAWTNLSSAFRDPEYKDAYYILEVVFAIWPQFIVLCMVFAIGRARNNGIWSKQEQEPVKGVEAGERTAWGYGQVAPQAQNTVPMPQEQHYPQPEQQQMPQGWSPQQQMPQQQNGYYAPQQPQYAAYDAISPVSQSRSPPPHEETLGLNHQADGTPPQVSPQPYPEKH
;
A
#
# COMPACT_ATOMS: atom_id res chain seq x y z
N MET A 1 -37.09 22.97 -3.51
CA MET A 1 -36.01 22.04 -3.15
C MET A 1 -36.47 21.25 -1.93
N TYR A 2 -36.66 19.95 -2.10
CA TYR A 2 -37.12 19.05 -1.05
C TYR A 2 -36.02 18.84 0.00
N GLU A 3 -36.39 18.44 1.22
CA GLU A 3 -35.40 18.23 2.30
C GLU A 3 -34.37 17.17 1.90
N VAL A 4 -34.80 16.05 1.31
CA VAL A 4 -33.93 14.98 0.83
C VAL A 4 -32.88 15.46 -0.19
N GLU A 5 -33.24 16.40 -1.08
CA GLU A 5 -32.32 16.95 -2.07
C GLU A 5 -31.17 17.71 -1.40
N LYS A 6 -31.43 18.38 -0.27
CA LYS A 6 -30.39 19.08 0.48
C LYS A 6 -29.37 18.09 1.02
N PHE A 7 -29.83 16.94 1.50
CA PHE A 7 -28.95 15.86 1.98
C PHE A 7 -28.16 15.22 0.83
N TRP A 8 -28.76 15.00 -0.34
CA TRP A 8 -28.03 14.50 -1.52
C TRP A 8 -26.96 15.48 -2.01
N ILE A 9 -27.27 16.78 -2.07
CA ILE A 9 -26.28 17.80 -2.43
C ILE A 9 -25.17 17.86 -1.38
N ALA A 10 -25.50 17.82 -0.09
CA ALA A 10 -24.52 17.81 0.98
C ALA A 10 -23.62 16.57 0.92
N HIS A 11 -24.20 15.37 0.73
CA HIS A 11 -23.47 14.12 0.53
C HIS A 11 -22.50 14.26 -0.65
N GLY A 12 -23.02 14.63 -1.83
CA GLY A 12 -22.20 14.81 -3.04
C GLY A 12 -21.06 15.81 -2.83
N ALA A 13 -21.32 16.96 -2.21
CA ALA A 13 -20.30 17.96 -1.92
C ALA A 13 -19.22 17.43 -0.95
N MET A 14 -19.61 16.73 0.11
CA MET A 14 -18.68 16.16 1.07
C MET A 14 -17.82 15.04 0.47
N VAL A 15 -18.37 14.20 -0.40
CA VAL A 15 -17.63 13.15 -1.11
C VAL A 15 -16.67 13.76 -2.12
N PHE A 16 -17.15 14.71 -2.92
CA PHE A 16 -16.36 15.36 -3.97
C PHE A 16 -15.16 16.13 -3.39
N LEU A 17 -15.42 17.04 -2.44
CA LEU A 17 -14.39 17.89 -1.85
C LEU A 17 -13.55 17.15 -0.80
N GLY A 18 -14.18 16.29 0.01
CA GLY A 18 -13.54 15.64 1.14
C GLY A 18 -12.74 14.37 0.78
N ALA A 19 -13.11 13.68 -0.30
CA ALA A 19 -12.52 12.38 -0.63
C ALA A 19 -12.03 12.28 -2.08
N TRP A 20 -12.83 12.68 -3.08
CA TRP A 20 -12.48 12.50 -4.49
C TRP A 20 -11.27 13.34 -4.91
N ILE A 21 -11.33 14.68 -4.76
CA ILE A 21 -10.20 15.56 -5.14
C ILE A 21 -8.91 15.16 -4.39
N PRO A 22 -8.93 15.01 -3.04
CA PRO A 22 -7.72 14.63 -2.31
C PRO A 22 -7.17 13.26 -2.71
N SER A 23 -8.03 12.26 -2.97
CA SER A 23 -7.58 10.92 -3.37
C SER A 23 -6.91 10.90 -4.75
N VAL A 24 -7.43 11.67 -5.72
CA VAL A 24 -6.80 11.85 -7.03
C VAL A 24 -5.43 12.51 -6.89
N VAL A 25 -5.33 13.58 -6.08
CA VAL A 25 -4.05 14.26 -5.80
C VAL A 25 -3.06 13.28 -5.16
N LEU A 26 -3.48 12.53 -4.14
CA LEU A 26 -2.64 11.53 -3.48
C LEU A 26 -2.22 10.40 -4.42
N PHE A 27 -3.09 9.97 -5.34
CA PHE A 27 -2.76 8.98 -6.37
C PHE A 27 -1.59 9.47 -7.22
N PHE A 28 -1.67 10.68 -7.78
CA PHE A 28 -0.57 11.25 -8.56
C PHE A 28 0.70 11.46 -7.72
N CYS A 29 0.56 12.02 -6.52
CA CYS A 29 1.68 12.20 -5.58
C CYS A 29 2.36 10.87 -5.21
N SER A 30 1.61 9.75 -5.18
CA SER A 30 2.15 8.42 -4.84
C SER A 30 3.18 7.90 -5.84
N PHE A 31 3.12 8.32 -7.11
CA PHE A 31 4.14 7.98 -8.10
C PHE A 31 5.46 8.69 -7.82
N CYS A 32 5.40 9.95 -7.40
CA CYS A 32 6.58 10.77 -7.13
C CYS A 32 7.20 10.47 -5.77
N LEU A 33 6.37 10.37 -4.72
CA LEU A 33 6.83 10.34 -3.33
C LEU A 33 7.00 8.92 -2.78
N VAL A 34 6.20 7.96 -3.23
CA VAL A 34 6.24 6.57 -2.75
C VAL A 34 6.89 5.68 -3.80
N ARG A 35 8.17 5.98 -4.10
CA ARG A 35 8.98 5.21 -5.06
C ARG A 35 9.47 3.91 -4.45
N ARG A 36 9.26 2.80 -5.16
CA ARG A 36 9.71 1.46 -4.76
C ARG A 36 11.16 1.23 -5.23
N LYS A 37 12.14 1.33 -4.33
CA LYS A 37 13.54 0.92 -4.63
C LYS A 37 13.70 -0.62 -4.55
N LYS A 38 12.87 -1.38 -5.27
CA LYS A 38 12.81 -2.87 -5.24
C LYS A 38 12.74 -3.51 -3.84
N ASP A 39 12.40 -2.75 -2.80
CA ASP A 39 12.38 -3.23 -1.42
C ASP A 39 11.21 -4.21 -1.18
N PRO A 40 11.47 -5.44 -0.70
CA PRO A 40 10.42 -6.42 -0.38
C PRO A 40 9.45 -5.94 0.72
N ALA A 41 9.92 -5.11 1.67
CA ALA A 41 9.09 -4.57 2.74
C ALA A 41 8.09 -3.51 2.24
N ARG A 42 8.34 -2.94 1.04
CA ARG A 42 7.54 -1.87 0.43
C ARG A 42 6.51 -2.37 -0.60
N THR A 43 6.22 -3.67 -0.59
CA THR A 43 5.20 -4.27 -1.48
C THR A 43 3.79 -3.75 -1.22
N ALA A 44 3.45 -3.41 0.02
CA ALA A 44 2.15 -2.81 0.40
C ALA A 44 1.85 -1.53 -0.39
N PHE A 45 2.87 -0.72 -0.70
CA PHE A 45 2.68 0.54 -1.41
C PHE A 45 2.36 0.37 -2.90
N THR A 46 2.58 -0.81 -3.48
CA THR A 46 2.09 -1.09 -4.85
C THR A 46 0.57 -1.19 -4.84
N TYR A 47 0.03 -1.89 -3.84
CA TYR A 47 -1.42 -1.99 -3.62
C TYR A 47 -2.02 -0.65 -3.20
N LEU A 48 -1.29 0.20 -2.47
CA LEU A 48 -1.76 1.56 -2.12
C LEU A 48 -2.09 2.39 -3.37
N LYS A 49 -1.26 2.36 -4.42
CA LYS A 49 -1.52 3.12 -5.65
C LYS A 49 -2.79 2.64 -6.34
N LEU A 50 -2.95 1.32 -6.42
CA LEU A 50 -4.15 0.71 -6.97
C LEU A 50 -5.37 1.06 -6.11
N ALA A 51 -5.25 1.01 -4.78
CA ALA A 51 -6.33 1.35 -3.86
C ALA A 51 -6.75 2.81 -3.97
N LEU A 52 -5.81 3.75 -4.11
CA LEU A 52 -6.12 5.16 -4.34
C LEU A 52 -6.85 5.38 -5.67
N LEU A 53 -6.44 4.68 -6.74
CA LEU A 53 -7.12 4.74 -8.04
C LEU A 53 -8.56 4.19 -7.95
N VAL A 54 -8.72 3.01 -7.37
CA VAL A 54 -10.04 2.37 -7.21
C VAL A 54 -10.92 3.21 -6.27
N PHE A 55 -10.39 3.73 -5.17
CA PHE A 55 -11.13 4.61 -4.27
C PHE A 55 -11.55 5.93 -4.94
N SER A 56 -10.70 6.49 -5.81
CA SER A 56 -11.05 7.65 -6.63
C SER A 56 -12.21 7.32 -7.59
N GLY A 57 -12.20 6.12 -8.18
CA GLY A 57 -13.31 5.63 -9.00
C GLY A 57 -14.60 5.46 -8.19
N TYR A 58 -14.51 4.86 -7.01
CA TYR A 58 -15.64 4.71 -6.09
C TYR A 58 -16.31 6.06 -5.79
N THR A 59 -15.55 7.01 -5.25
CA THR A 59 -16.05 8.32 -4.86
C THR A 59 -16.56 9.15 -6.05
N PHE A 60 -15.99 8.96 -7.23
CA PHE A 60 -16.49 9.58 -8.46
C PHE A 60 -17.88 9.06 -8.86
N PHE A 61 -18.04 7.73 -8.92
CA PHE A 61 -19.31 7.13 -9.31
C PHE A 61 -20.42 7.38 -8.29
N ASP A 62 -20.06 7.36 -7.01
CA ASP A 62 -20.95 7.72 -5.91
C ASP A 62 -21.44 9.17 -6.05
N PHE A 63 -20.52 10.13 -6.13
CA PHE A 63 -20.86 11.54 -6.38
C PHE A 63 -21.73 11.73 -7.64
N ALA A 64 -21.35 11.12 -8.75
CA ALA A 64 -22.10 11.22 -10.00
C ALA A 64 -23.53 10.68 -9.85
N SER A 65 -23.72 9.59 -9.09
CA SER A 65 -25.05 9.03 -8.86
C SER A 65 -25.97 10.00 -8.11
N TYR A 66 -25.46 10.74 -7.12
CA TYR A 66 -26.22 11.76 -6.40
C TYR A 66 -26.51 12.98 -7.27
N VAL A 67 -25.55 13.43 -8.09
CA VAL A 67 -25.78 14.53 -9.04
C VAL A 67 -26.90 14.17 -10.02
N VAL A 68 -26.87 12.98 -10.62
CA VAL A 68 -27.92 12.52 -11.54
C VAL A 68 -29.26 12.36 -10.81
N SER A 69 -29.26 11.90 -9.55
CA SER A 69 -30.49 11.78 -8.75
C SER A 69 -31.13 13.13 -8.43
N VAL A 70 -30.33 14.15 -8.11
CA VAL A 70 -30.81 15.53 -7.91
C VAL A 70 -31.38 16.08 -9.22
N VAL A 71 -30.68 15.91 -10.34
CA VAL A 71 -31.17 16.35 -11.66
C VAL A 71 -32.48 15.64 -12.02
N HIS A 72 -32.58 14.32 -11.79
CA HIS A 72 -33.79 13.55 -12.02
C HIS A 72 -34.97 14.06 -11.17
N SER A 73 -34.77 14.27 -9.88
CA SER A 73 -35.77 14.83 -8.97
C SER A 73 -36.26 16.22 -9.42
N GLN A 74 -35.33 17.12 -9.74
CA GLN A 74 -35.67 18.48 -10.18
C GLN A 74 -36.48 18.47 -11.48
N LEU A 75 -36.08 17.66 -12.46
CA LEU A 75 -36.81 17.52 -13.71
C LEU A 75 -38.21 16.95 -13.48
N TYR A 76 -38.32 15.90 -12.66
CA TYR A 76 -39.59 15.26 -12.33
C TYR A 76 -40.58 16.21 -11.67
N TYR A 77 -40.15 16.97 -10.65
CA TYR A 77 -41.03 17.88 -9.91
C TYR A 77 -41.28 19.23 -10.59
N SER A 78 -40.44 19.64 -11.53
CA SER A 78 -40.63 20.90 -12.26
C SER A 78 -41.85 20.90 -13.19
N GLY A 79 -42.57 19.78 -13.33
CA GLY A 79 -43.68 19.63 -14.26
C GLY A 79 -43.24 19.72 -15.73
N ARG A 80 -41.94 19.73 -16.00
CA ARG A 80 -41.36 19.72 -17.35
C ARG A 80 -41.40 18.34 -18.02
N ILE A 81 -41.86 17.33 -17.29
CA ILE A 81 -42.12 15.97 -17.78
C ILE A 81 -43.64 15.90 -18.01
N ASP A 82 -44.08 16.33 -19.18
CA ASP A 82 -45.50 16.47 -19.55
C ASP A 82 -45.72 15.87 -20.96
N SER A 83 -45.32 14.60 -21.17
CA SER A 83 -45.70 13.75 -22.33
C SER A 83 -45.02 12.37 -22.29
N ASP A 84 -45.49 11.42 -23.12
CA ASP A 84 -44.86 10.12 -23.38
C ASP A 84 -43.37 10.23 -23.76
N PHE A 85 -42.94 11.35 -24.35
CA PHE A 85 -41.54 11.61 -24.69
C PHE A 85 -40.65 11.75 -23.43
N ASP A 86 -41.22 12.28 -22.34
CA ASP A 86 -40.50 12.48 -21.08
C ASP A 86 -40.35 11.18 -20.26
N SER A 87 -41.17 10.17 -20.56
CA SER A 87 -41.05 8.84 -19.94
C SER A 87 -39.72 8.16 -20.27
N HIS A 88 -39.21 8.33 -21.49
CA HIS A 88 -37.93 7.78 -21.94
C HIS A 88 -36.74 8.46 -21.27
N TYR A 89 -36.76 9.79 -21.11
CA TYR A 89 -35.69 10.52 -20.42
C TYR A 89 -35.65 10.18 -18.92
N SER A 90 -36.81 10.18 -18.26
CA SER A 90 -36.91 9.79 -16.85
C SER A 90 -36.40 8.36 -16.62
N LYS A 91 -36.80 7.42 -17.48
CA LYS A 91 -36.32 6.03 -17.42
C LYS A 91 -34.81 5.95 -17.63
N THR A 92 -34.27 6.67 -18.62
CA THR A 92 -32.82 6.71 -18.89
C THR A 92 -32.04 7.22 -17.69
N LEU A 93 -32.47 8.34 -17.10
CA LEU A 93 -31.82 8.90 -15.91
C LEU A 93 -31.84 7.93 -14.73
N LEU A 94 -32.98 7.26 -14.48
CA LEU A 94 -33.09 6.29 -13.40
C LEU A 94 -32.20 5.06 -13.63
N VAL A 95 -32.11 4.56 -14.86
CA VAL A 95 -31.15 3.50 -15.23
C VAL A 95 -29.72 3.99 -14.99
N THR A 96 -29.38 5.22 -15.42
CA THR A 96 -28.05 5.81 -15.20
C THR A 96 -27.70 5.88 -13.72
N VAL A 97 -28.60 6.34 -12.84
CA VAL A 97 -28.38 6.34 -11.39
C VAL A 97 -28.06 4.93 -10.90
N GLN A 98 -28.86 3.92 -11.27
CA GLN A 98 -28.64 2.56 -10.81
C GLN A 98 -27.32 1.95 -11.30
N VAL A 99 -26.92 2.26 -12.54
CA VAL A 99 -25.62 1.86 -13.08
C VAL A 99 -24.48 2.51 -12.30
N LEU A 100 -24.55 3.82 -12.03
CA LEU A 100 -23.54 4.54 -11.27
C LEU A 100 -23.41 4.01 -9.83
N VAL A 101 -24.53 3.78 -9.14
CA VAL A 101 -24.55 3.16 -7.80
C VAL A 101 -23.93 1.75 -7.84
N THR A 102 -24.22 0.97 -8.88
CA THR A 102 -23.68 -0.38 -9.05
C THR A 102 -22.17 -0.37 -9.31
N LEU A 103 -21.68 0.60 -10.08
CA LEU A 103 -20.24 0.83 -10.26
C LEU A 103 -19.59 1.29 -8.96
N ALA A 104 -20.19 2.24 -8.23
CA ALA A 104 -19.68 2.66 -6.93
C ALA A 104 -19.53 1.47 -5.97
N LEU A 105 -20.54 0.58 -5.92
CA LEU A 105 -20.54 -0.61 -5.06
C LEU A 105 -19.35 -1.56 -5.33
N ILE A 106 -19.08 -1.90 -6.60
CA ILE A 106 -17.96 -2.80 -6.90
C ILE A 106 -16.61 -2.15 -6.59
N TYR A 107 -16.46 -0.85 -6.86
CA TYR A 107 -15.23 -0.12 -6.53
C TYR A 107 -15.02 0.01 -5.01
N ASP A 108 -16.09 0.20 -4.22
CA ASP A 108 -16.01 0.21 -2.75
C ASP A 108 -15.54 -1.15 -2.20
N MET A 109 -16.18 -2.24 -2.63
CA MET A 109 -15.81 -3.59 -2.22
C MET A 109 -14.36 -3.95 -2.60
N VAL A 110 -13.93 -3.60 -3.82
CA VAL A 110 -12.54 -3.81 -4.26
C VAL A 110 -11.57 -2.96 -3.44
N THR A 111 -11.93 -1.72 -3.10
CA THR A 111 -11.10 -0.87 -2.24
C THR A 111 -10.90 -1.51 -0.86
N ASP A 112 -11.95 -2.11 -0.28
CA ASP A 112 -11.82 -2.84 1.00
C ASP A 112 -10.91 -4.06 0.93
N ILE A 113 -11.02 -4.84 -0.14
CA ILE A 113 -10.10 -5.96 -0.38
C ILE A 113 -8.66 -5.46 -0.47
N LEU A 114 -8.43 -4.33 -1.14
CA LEU A 114 -7.10 -3.74 -1.26
C LEU A 114 -6.59 -3.21 0.08
N ILE A 115 -7.42 -2.53 0.88
CA ILE A 115 -7.05 -2.07 2.23
C ILE A 115 -6.69 -3.25 3.12
N MET A 116 -7.47 -4.33 3.09
CA MET A 116 -7.16 -5.56 3.80
C MET A 116 -5.76 -6.09 3.42
N ILE A 117 -5.47 -6.20 2.12
CA ILE A 117 -4.15 -6.65 1.63
C ILE A 117 -3.05 -5.69 2.12
N ILE A 118 -3.26 -4.38 1.99
CA ILE A 118 -2.31 -3.34 2.40
C ILE A 118 -1.97 -3.50 3.89
N LEU A 119 -2.98 -3.58 4.77
CA LEU A 119 -2.77 -3.67 6.22
C LEU A 119 -2.07 -4.98 6.61
N LEU A 120 -2.46 -6.11 6.02
CA LEU A 120 -1.78 -7.40 6.26
C LEU A 120 -0.31 -7.37 5.83
N ARG A 121 -0.02 -6.76 4.67
CA ARG A 121 1.34 -6.60 4.15
C ARG A 121 2.17 -5.61 4.94
N LEU A 122 1.56 -4.52 5.38
CA LEU A 122 2.21 -3.54 6.23
C LEU A 122 2.63 -4.19 7.55
N GLY A 123 1.74 -4.98 8.17
CA GLY A 123 2.07 -5.76 9.36
C GLY A 123 3.24 -6.73 9.14
N THR A 124 3.30 -7.44 8.01
CA THR A 124 4.47 -8.29 7.69
C THR A 124 5.74 -7.48 7.44
N GLY A 125 5.64 -6.29 6.83
CA GLY A 125 6.78 -5.42 6.56
C GLY A 125 7.38 -4.87 7.85
N ILE A 126 6.54 -4.47 8.81
CA ILE A 126 6.98 -4.01 10.14
C ILE A 126 7.75 -5.12 10.87
N VAL A 127 7.21 -6.34 10.93
CA VAL A 127 7.88 -7.48 11.58
C VAL A 127 9.21 -7.84 10.89
N MET A 128 9.26 -7.76 9.56
CA MET A 128 10.49 -8.03 8.80
C MET A 128 11.60 -7.02 9.11
N VAL A 129 11.25 -5.74 9.30
CA VAL A 129 12.21 -4.71 9.70
C VAL A 129 12.70 -4.93 11.13
N GLN A 130 11.80 -5.28 12.07
CA GLN A 130 12.17 -5.56 13.47
C GLN A 130 13.10 -6.76 13.63
N THR A 131 12.81 -7.84 12.92
CA THR A 131 13.55 -9.10 13.09
C THR A 131 14.81 -9.18 12.23
N GLY A 132 14.98 -8.28 11.26
CA GLY A 132 16.06 -8.30 10.27
C GLY A 132 16.08 -9.56 9.39
N ARG A 133 15.08 -10.44 9.51
CA ARG A 133 14.98 -11.72 8.82
C ARG A 133 13.60 -11.87 8.19
N PRO A 134 13.51 -12.56 7.05
CA PRO A 134 12.21 -12.88 6.48
C PRO A 134 11.45 -13.82 7.42
N ASP A 135 10.33 -13.33 7.96
CA ASP A 135 9.45 -14.13 8.82
C ASP A 135 8.83 -15.31 8.04
N PRO A 136 9.09 -16.58 8.41
CA PRO A 136 8.49 -17.73 7.75
C PRO A 136 6.95 -17.70 7.84
N LYS A 137 6.40 -17.17 8.94
CA LYS A 137 4.94 -17.00 9.09
C LYS A 137 4.39 -15.96 8.11
N GLY A 138 5.22 -15.01 7.67
CA GLY A 138 4.88 -14.02 6.66
C GLY A 138 4.54 -14.62 5.28
N LYS A 139 5.13 -15.77 4.92
CA LYS A 139 4.77 -16.49 3.67
C LYS A 139 3.38 -17.12 3.75
N ILE A 140 3.08 -17.76 4.88
CA ILE A 140 1.79 -18.41 5.13
C ILE A 140 0.68 -17.35 5.17
N LEU A 141 0.89 -16.27 5.92
CA LEU A 141 -0.08 -15.19 6.00
C LEU A 141 -0.34 -14.51 4.65
N ARG A 142 0.71 -14.38 3.83
CA ARG A 142 0.59 -13.89 2.46
C ARG A 142 -0.34 -14.78 1.63
N LEU A 143 -0.17 -16.10 1.70
CA LEU A 143 -1.04 -17.04 0.99
C LEU A 143 -2.49 -16.90 1.47
N PHE A 144 -2.71 -16.90 2.79
CA PHE A 144 -4.05 -16.71 3.36
C PHE A 144 -4.69 -15.38 2.94
N SER A 145 -3.92 -14.29 2.87
CA SER A 145 -4.43 -12.98 2.43
C SER A 145 -4.91 -13.01 0.98
N TYR A 146 -4.25 -13.77 0.11
CA TYR A 146 -4.66 -13.91 -1.29
C TYR A 146 -5.87 -14.82 -1.44
N ILE A 147 -5.97 -15.90 -0.66
CA ILE A 147 -7.14 -16.77 -0.63
C ILE A 147 -8.37 -15.98 -0.15
N ALA A 148 -8.23 -15.25 0.97
CA ALA A 148 -9.30 -14.40 1.49
C ALA A 148 -9.71 -13.33 0.48
N ALA A 149 -8.74 -12.65 -0.15
CA ALA A 149 -9.01 -11.66 -1.19
C ALA A 149 -9.74 -12.27 -2.39
N ALA A 150 -9.38 -13.47 -2.83
CA ALA A 150 -10.03 -14.16 -3.94
C ALA A 150 -11.49 -14.51 -3.60
N ILE A 151 -11.76 -15.03 -2.39
CA ILE A 151 -13.12 -15.33 -1.93
C ILE A 151 -13.96 -14.04 -1.89
N LEU A 152 -13.43 -12.97 -1.29
CA LEU A 152 -14.11 -11.68 -1.20
C LEU A 152 -14.35 -11.08 -2.59
N PHE A 153 -13.40 -11.22 -3.52
CA PHE A 153 -13.55 -10.73 -4.89
C PHE A 153 -14.63 -11.49 -5.66
N ILE A 154 -14.73 -12.81 -5.48
CA ILE A 154 -15.83 -13.61 -6.06
C ILE A 154 -17.19 -13.16 -5.52
N LEU A 155 -17.30 -12.92 -4.21
CA LEU A 155 -18.53 -12.37 -3.61
C LEU A 155 -18.86 -10.99 -4.18
N ALA A 156 -17.88 -10.11 -4.32
CA ALA A 156 -18.07 -8.77 -4.89
C ALA A 156 -18.54 -8.84 -6.35
N LEU A 157 -17.92 -9.69 -7.18
CA LEU A 157 -18.35 -9.91 -8.56
C LEU A 157 -19.76 -10.52 -8.65
N THR A 158 -20.10 -11.44 -7.74
CA THR A 158 -21.45 -12.04 -7.71
C THR A 158 -22.50 -11.00 -7.34
N ALA A 159 -22.23 -10.17 -6.32
CA ALA A 159 -23.12 -9.08 -5.93
C ALA A 159 -23.30 -8.07 -7.07
N PHE A 160 -22.21 -7.72 -7.77
CA PHE A 160 -22.22 -6.83 -8.93
C PHE A 160 -23.02 -7.40 -10.11
N GLY A 161 -22.79 -8.67 -10.46
CA GLY A 161 -23.54 -9.34 -11.53
C GLY A 161 -25.04 -9.41 -11.25
N LEU A 162 -25.42 -9.65 -9.99
CA LEU A 162 -26.82 -9.62 -9.56
C LEU A 162 -27.43 -8.20 -9.61
N ARG A 163 -26.64 -7.14 -9.34
CA ARG A 163 -27.10 -5.75 -9.52
C ARG A 163 -27.31 -5.40 -10.97
N ILE A 164 -26.41 -5.80 -11.87
CA ILE A 164 -26.60 -5.63 -13.31
C ILE A 164 -27.89 -6.34 -13.76
N ARG A 165 -28.09 -7.59 -13.31
CA ARG A 165 -29.32 -8.32 -13.61
C ARG A 165 -30.55 -7.60 -13.08
N TYR A 166 -30.53 -7.09 -11.86
CA TYR A 166 -31.62 -6.28 -11.31
C TYR A 166 -31.96 -5.09 -12.22
N ILE A 167 -30.96 -4.33 -12.67
CA ILE A 167 -31.17 -3.18 -13.56
C ILE A 167 -31.80 -3.64 -14.89
N TYR A 168 -31.30 -4.71 -15.49
CA TYR A 168 -31.88 -5.20 -16.74
C TYR A 168 -33.35 -5.64 -16.55
N GLU A 169 -33.61 -6.48 -15.55
CA GLU A 169 -34.92 -7.10 -15.35
C GLU A 169 -35.99 -6.08 -14.94
N VAL A 170 -35.68 -5.16 -14.01
CA VAL A 170 -36.65 -4.16 -13.54
C VAL A 170 -37.05 -3.17 -14.63
N PHE A 171 -36.10 -2.77 -15.48
CA PHE A 171 -36.36 -1.72 -16.46
C PHE A 171 -36.80 -2.27 -17.81
N PHE A 172 -36.46 -3.50 -18.17
CA PHE A 172 -36.69 -4.02 -19.52
C PHE A 172 -37.44 -5.36 -19.57
N ASN A 173 -37.65 -6.04 -18.45
CA ASN A 173 -38.25 -7.37 -18.44
C ASN A 173 -39.14 -7.60 -17.21
N ASP A 174 -38.83 -8.60 -16.38
CA ASP A 174 -39.67 -8.99 -15.24
C ASP A 174 -39.17 -8.39 -13.92
N VAL A 175 -39.95 -7.45 -13.38
CA VAL A 175 -39.71 -6.79 -12.10
C VAL A 175 -39.55 -7.79 -10.94
N ARG A 176 -40.24 -8.94 -10.97
CA ARG A 176 -40.13 -9.96 -9.91
C ARG A 176 -38.77 -10.62 -9.91
N VAL A 177 -38.25 -10.96 -11.10
CA VAL A 177 -36.90 -11.53 -11.26
C VAL A 177 -35.83 -10.50 -10.87
N GLY A 178 -36.05 -9.24 -11.22
CA GLY A 178 -35.21 -8.13 -10.79
C GLY A 178 -35.16 -8.00 -9.26
N ALA A 179 -36.32 -7.98 -8.60
CA ALA A 179 -36.43 -7.87 -7.14
C ALA A 179 -35.75 -9.04 -6.40
N ASP A 180 -35.91 -10.28 -6.90
CA ASP A 180 -35.19 -11.45 -6.36
C ASP A 180 -33.67 -11.30 -6.52
N SER A 181 -33.21 -10.88 -7.70
CA SER A 181 -31.79 -10.64 -7.98
C SER A 181 -31.20 -9.58 -7.04
N PHE A 182 -31.94 -8.50 -6.80
CA PHE A 182 -31.54 -7.44 -5.87
C PHE A 182 -31.49 -7.90 -4.42
N THR A 183 -32.47 -8.69 -3.98
CA THR A 183 -32.51 -9.28 -2.63
C THR A 183 -31.31 -10.19 -2.42
N LYS A 184 -31.00 -11.07 -3.38
CA LYS A 184 -29.81 -11.93 -3.34
C LYS A 184 -28.51 -11.12 -3.34
N SER A 185 -28.44 -10.06 -4.14
CA SER A 185 -27.29 -9.14 -4.13
C SER A 185 -27.05 -8.54 -2.74
N ARG A 186 -28.12 -8.10 -2.05
CA ARG A 186 -28.04 -7.58 -0.67
C ARG A 186 -27.56 -8.63 0.33
N GLN A 187 -28.06 -9.86 0.25
CA GLN A 187 -27.61 -10.96 1.11
C GLN A 187 -26.11 -11.25 0.94
N ILE A 188 -25.64 -11.25 -0.31
CA ILE A 188 -24.20 -11.44 -0.62
C ILE A 188 -23.38 -10.24 -0.13
N GLY A 189 -23.85 -9.02 -0.36
CA GLY A 189 -23.19 -7.79 0.12
C GLY A 189 -23.10 -7.72 1.65
N PHE A 190 -24.15 -8.18 2.34
CA PHE A 190 -24.12 -8.29 3.80
C PHE A 190 -23.12 -9.36 4.27
N SER A 191 -23.10 -10.52 3.60
CA SER A 191 -22.12 -11.58 3.88
C SER A 191 -20.68 -11.09 3.68
N PHE A 192 -20.43 -10.33 2.61
CA PHE A 192 -19.15 -9.66 2.37
C PHE A 192 -18.77 -8.73 3.52
N SER A 193 -19.71 -7.90 3.98
CA SER A 193 -19.49 -6.95 5.08
C SER A 193 -19.15 -7.66 6.40
N VAL A 194 -19.83 -8.76 6.71
CA VAL A 194 -19.55 -9.59 7.89
C VAL A 194 -18.14 -10.19 7.82
N LEU A 195 -17.74 -10.74 6.67
CA LEU A 195 -16.40 -11.31 6.51
C LEU A 195 -15.31 -10.25 6.65
N ILE A 196 -15.49 -9.08 6.04
CA ILE A 196 -14.57 -7.95 6.18
C ILE A 196 -14.49 -7.47 7.64
N PHE A 197 -15.61 -7.40 8.35
CA PHE A 197 -15.64 -7.08 9.78
C PHE A 197 -14.81 -8.07 10.61
N VAL A 198 -15.02 -9.38 10.43
CA VAL A 198 -14.25 -10.43 11.13
C VAL A 198 -12.75 -10.32 10.83
N ILE A 199 -12.39 -10.08 9.56
CA ILE A 199 -11.00 -9.88 9.16
C ILE A 199 -10.42 -8.62 9.81
N SER A 200 -11.18 -7.53 9.90
CA SER A 200 -10.73 -6.29 10.54
C SER A 200 -10.41 -6.46 12.02
N LEU A 201 -11.18 -7.28 12.76
CA LEU A 201 -10.86 -7.66 14.14
C LEU A 201 -9.51 -8.40 14.22
N ALA A 202 -9.28 -9.35 13.31
CA ALA A 202 -8.02 -10.09 13.26
C ALA A 202 -6.81 -9.18 12.93
N ILE A 203 -7.00 -8.19 12.05
CA ILE A 203 -5.96 -7.19 11.74
C ILE A 203 -5.65 -6.31 12.95
N VAL A 204 -6.65 -5.84 13.68
CA VAL A 204 -6.46 -5.05 14.91
C VAL A 204 -5.70 -5.86 15.96
N ALA A 205 -6.12 -7.10 16.22
CA ALA A 205 -5.43 -8.00 17.16
C ALA A 205 -3.95 -8.17 16.77
N ARG A 206 -3.68 -8.37 15.47
CA ARG A 206 -2.31 -8.47 14.95
C ARG A 206 -1.52 -7.17 15.09
N ALA A 207 -2.13 -6.01 14.85
CA ALA A 207 -1.49 -4.71 15.02
C ALA A 207 -1.06 -4.49 16.48
N ILE A 208 -1.90 -4.88 17.44
CA ILE A 208 -1.58 -4.84 18.87
C ILE A 208 -0.41 -5.80 19.19
N MET A 209 -0.44 -7.04 18.71
CA MET A 209 0.65 -8.00 18.92
C MET A 209 1.99 -7.48 18.42
N ILE A 210 2.03 -6.90 17.21
CA ILE A 210 3.24 -6.31 16.63
C ILE A 210 3.75 -5.16 17.51
N LYS A 211 2.85 -4.33 18.05
CA LYS A 211 3.23 -3.23 18.95
C LYS A 211 3.79 -3.73 20.28
N VAL A 212 3.20 -4.77 20.86
CA VAL A 212 3.70 -5.37 22.11
C VAL A 212 5.09 -5.97 21.91
N GLN A 213 5.35 -6.61 20.78
CA GLN A 213 6.67 -7.14 20.42
C GLN A 213 7.71 -6.02 20.18
N SER A 214 7.27 -4.82 19.80
CA SER A 214 8.15 -3.69 19.45
C SER A 214 8.72 -2.88 20.64
N LYS A 215 8.50 -3.30 21.89
CA LYS A 215 8.73 -2.49 23.10
C LYS A 215 10.17 -2.02 23.36
N GLY A 216 11.15 -2.27 22.48
CA GLY A 216 12.53 -1.81 22.61
C GLY A 216 13.04 -0.86 21.52
N GLU A 217 12.28 -0.62 20.43
CA GLU A 217 12.78 0.11 19.25
C GLU A 217 12.04 1.43 19.04
N ASN A 218 12.67 2.54 19.43
CA ASN A 218 12.11 3.89 19.24
C ASN A 218 11.87 4.23 17.76
N ALA A 219 12.72 3.72 16.86
CA ALA A 219 12.64 4.00 15.42
C ALA A 219 11.32 3.50 14.78
N LEU A 220 10.74 2.40 15.27
CA LEU A 220 9.52 1.80 14.69
C LEU A 220 8.24 2.12 15.46
N THR A 221 8.36 2.93 16.52
CA THR A 221 7.23 3.30 17.36
C THR A 221 6.18 4.09 16.58
N TRP A 222 6.60 4.98 15.69
CA TRP A 222 5.66 5.76 14.88
C TRP A 222 4.90 4.91 13.85
N CYS A 223 5.59 4.06 13.08
CA CYS A 223 4.93 3.18 12.10
C CYS A 223 3.96 2.19 12.75
N SER A 224 4.32 1.62 13.90
CA SER A 224 3.43 0.71 14.63
C SER A 224 2.19 1.42 15.18
N ILE A 225 2.31 2.66 15.67
CA ILE A 225 1.16 3.48 16.11
C ILE A 225 0.25 3.80 14.93
N MET A 226 0.80 4.27 13.80
CA MET A 226 0.01 4.56 12.60
C MET A 226 -0.68 3.30 12.05
N PHE A 227 -0.04 2.13 12.15
CA PHE A 227 -0.65 0.86 11.74
C PHE A 227 -1.83 0.47 12.64
N ILE A 228 -1.70 0.63 13.96
CA ILE A 228 -2.83 0.43 14.89
C ILE A 228 -3.95 1.41 14.58
N ALA A 229 -3.64 2.70 14.43
CA ALA A 229 -4.63 3.73 14.13
C ALA A 229 -5.40 3.41 12.83
N ALA A 230 -4.68 3.07 11.76
CA ALA A 230 -5.30 2.66 10.49
C ALA A 230 -6.18 1.41 10.65
N SER A 231 -5.76 0.43 11.45
CA SER A 231 -6.54 -0.78 11.71
C SER A 231 -7.82 -0.49 12.49
N VAL A 232 -7.77 0.41 13.48
CA VAL A 232 -8.93 0.82 14.28
C VAL A 232 -9.92 1.65 13.46
N VAL A 233 -9.42 2.60 12.66
CA VAL A 233 -10.27 3.40 11.75
C VAL A 233 -10.94 2.49 10.72
N TRP A 234 -10.23 1.50 10.18
CA TRP A 234 -10.83 0.51 9.29
C TRP A 234 -11.88 -0.35 10.00
N LEU A 235 -11.63 -0.82 11.22
CA LEU A 235 -12.62 -1.55 12.03
C LEU A 235 -13.88 -0.72 12.29
N MET A 236 -13.73 0.57 12.60
CA MET A 236 -14.86 1.49 12.79
C MET A 236 -15.73 1.55 11.54
N ARG A 237 -15.10 1.67 10.36
CA ARG A 237 -15.79 1.65 9.06
C ARG A 237 -16.58 0.36 8.83
N THR A 238 -15.92 -0.79 9.00
CA THR A 238 -16.52 -2.10 8.72
C THR A 238 -17.64 -2.40 9.71
N THR A 239 -17.50 -1.97 10.97
CA THR A 239 -18.56 -2.04 11.98
C THR A 239 -19.76 -1.19 11.57
N PHE A 240 -19.54 0.06 11.15
CA PHE A 240 -20.61 0.94 10.70
C PHE A 240 -21.33 0.35 9.49
N ASN A 241 -20.61 -0.09 8.45
CA ASN A 241 -21.23 -0.67 7.25
C ASN A 241 -22.04 -1.94 7.53
N MET A 242 -21.52 -2.82 8.39
CA MET A 242 -22.25 -4.02 8.80
C MET A 242 -23.50 -3.65 9.61
N ALA A 243 -23.37 -2.75 10.59
CA ALA A 243 -24.48 -2.34 11.45
C ALA A 243 -25.54 -1.55 10.69
N SER A 244 -25.15 -0.65 9.79
CA SER A 244 -26.06 0.13 8.96
C SER A 244 -26.83 -0.78 8.00
N THR A 245 -26.15 -1.72 7.34
CA THR A 245 -26.82 -2.70 6.48
C THR A 245 -27.79 -3.56 7.28
N ALA A 246 -27.40 -4.04 8.46
CA ALA A 246 -28.28 -4.84 9.32
C ALA A 246 -29.50 -4.07 9.82
N ALA A 247 -29.35 -2.77 10.13
CA ALA A 247 -30.42 -1.94 10.66
C ALA A 247 -31.40 -1.45 9.58
N TRP A 248 -30.89 -1.14 8.38
CA TRP A 248 -31.65 -0.39 7.37
C TRP A 248 -31.90 -1.15 6.07
N THR A 249 -31.34 -2.34 5.90
CA THR A 249 -31.57 -3.15 4.69
C THR A 249 -32.39 -4.39 5.03
N ASN A 250 -33.54 -4.52 4.38
CA ASN A 250 -34.30 -5.75 4.45
C ASN A 250 -33.67 -6.81 3.55
N LEU A 251 -33.04 -7.81 4.17
CA LEU A 251 -32.38 -8.92 3.46
C LEU A 251 -33.38 -9.92 2.86
N SER A 252 -34.66 -9.83 3.21
CA SER A 252 -35.71 -10.75 2.72
C SER A 252 -36.53 -10.19 1.56
N SER A 253 -36.52 -8.87 1.37
CA SER A 253 -37.37 -8.21 0.38
C SER A 253 -36.75 -6.92 -0.14
N ALA A 254 -36.76 -6.76 -1.47
CA ALA A 254 -36.30 -5.54 -2.15
C ALA A 254 -37.17 -4.30 -1.90
N PHE A 255 -38.41 -4.46 -1.42
CA PHE A 255 -39.41 -3.39 -1.37
C PHE A 255 -39.84 -2.98 0.04
N ARG A 256 -39.28 -3.61 1.07
CA ARG A 256 -39.70 -3.43 2.47
C ARG A 256 -38.54 -2.96 3.34
N ASP A 257 -37.74 -2.03 2.82
CA ASP A 257 -36.73 -1.40 3.65
C ASP A 257 -37.41 -0.52 4.70
N PRO A 258 -36.87 -0.50 5.94
CA PRO A 258 -37.25 0.51 6.92
C PRO A 258 -37.08 1.91 6.33
N GLU A 259 -37.88 2.86 6.81
CA GLU A 259 -37.77 4.25 6.39
C GLU A 259 -36.35 4.77 6.65
N TYR A 260 -35.64 5.04 5.56
CA TYR A 260 -34.26 5.49 5.61
C TYR A 260 -34.26 6.97 6.00
N LYS A 261 -33.77 7.29 7.20
CA LYS A 261 -33.75 8.69 7.66
C LYS A 261 -32.71 9.49 6.88
N ASP A 262 -33.10 10.65 6.37
CA ASP A 262 -32.22 11.49 5.52
C ASP A 262 -30.85 11.81 6.14
N ALA A 263 -30.76 11.92 7.46
CA ALA A 263 -29.49 12.15 8.15
C ALA A 263 -28.44 11.04 7.91
N TYR A 264 -28.86 9.83 7.53
CA TYR A 264 -27.95 8.72 7.24
C TYR A 264 -27.09 8.96 6.01
N TYR A 265 -27.54 9.76 5.04
CA TYR A 265 -26.70 10.15 3.90
C TYR A 265 -25.40 10.82 4.37
N ILE A 266 -25.46 11.65 5.41
CA ILE A 266 -24.27 12.30 5.97
C ILE A 266 -23.43 11.33 6.80
N LEU A 267 -24.09 10.45 7.56
CA LEU A 267 -23.41 9.44 8.36
C LEU A 267 -22.63 8.44 7.47
N GLU A 268 -23.16 8.07 6.31
CA GLU A 268 -22.43 7.24 5.34
C GLU A 268 -21.13 7.91 4.89
N VAL A 269 -21.13 9.22 4.62
CA VAL A 269 -19.88 9.92 4.28
C VAL A 269 -18.89 9.88 5.44
N VAL A 270 -19.35 10.21 6.65
CA VAL A 270 -18.49 10.37 7.83
C VAL A 270 -17.97 9.04 8.37
N PHE A 271 -18.77 7.97 8.33
CA PHE A 271 -18.46 6.68 8.94
C PHE A 271 -18.12 5.58 7.92
N ALA A 272 -18.47 5.74 6.64
CA ALA A 272 -18.08 4.80 5.58
C ALA A 272 -16.94 5.35 4.71
N ILE A 273 -17.15 6.49 4.04
CA ILE A 273 -16.23 6.99 3.00
C ILE A 273 -14.96 7.59 3.62
N TRP A 274 -15.10 8.52 4.57
CA TRP A 274 -13.96 9.21 5.17
C TRP A 274 -13.00 8.28 5.92
N PRO A 275 -13.45 7.30 6.72
CA PRO A 275 -12.54 6.37 7.38
C PRO A 275 -11.70 5.57 6.37
N GLN A 276 -12.29 5.18 5.23
CA GLN A 276 -11.56 4.51 4.15
C GLN A 276 -10.45 5.41 3.59
N PHE A 277 -10.78 6.67 3.32
CA PHE A 277 -9.82 7.67 2.85
C PHE A 277 -8.71 7.92 3.88
N ILE A 278 -9.07 8.07 5.17
CA ILE A 278 -8.13 8.29 6.26
C ILE A 278 -7.12 7.13 6.37
N VAL A 279 -7.57 5.88 6.22
CA VAL A 279 -6.69 4.71 6.21
C VAL A 279 -5.68 4.80 5.05
N LEU A 280 -6.13 5.13 3.85
CA LEU A 280 -5.25 5.31 2.69
C LEU A 280 -4.24 6.46 2.92
N CYS A 281 -4.66 7.57 3.52
CA CYS A 281 -3.80 8.67 3.92
C CYS A 281 -2.73 8.26 4.95
N MET A 282 -3.12 7.49 5.97
CA MET A 282 -2.18 6.97 6.98
C MET A 282 -1.14 6.05 6.34
N VAL A 283 -1.56 5.12 5.48
CA VAL A 283 -0.63 4.24 4.76
C VAL A 283 0.27 5.05 3.83
N PHE A 284 -0.27 6.06 3.14
CA PHE A 284 0.53 6.97 2.32
C PHE A 284 1.59 7.71 3.12
N ALA A 285 1.23 8.23 4.29
CA ALA A 285 2.15 8.91 5.20
C ALA A 285 3.28 7.97 5.66
N ILE A 286 2.95 6.72 6.01
CA ILE A 286 3.95 5.68 6.32
C ILE A 286 4.87 5.42 5.13
N GLY A 287 4.33 5.41 3.91
CA GLY A 287 5.10 5.22 2.68
C GLY A 287 6.01 6.37 2.31
N ARG A 288 5.65 7.60 2.69
CA ARG A 288 6.44 8.81 2.44
C ARG A 288 7.58 9.01 3.43
N ALA A 289 7.45 8.52 4.67
CA ALA A 289 8.43 8.71 5.72
C ALA A 289 9.82 8.21 5.27
N ARG A 290 10.77 9.14 5.09
CA ARG A 290 12.18 8.83 4.78
C ARG A 290 12.90 8.37 6.04
N ASN A 291 12.82 9.20 7.08
CA ASN A 291 13.36 8.91 8.41
C ASN A 291 12.30 8.13 9.19
N ASN A 292 12.67 7.01 9.81
CA ASN A 292 11.75 6.08 10.48
C ASN A 292 10.76 5.36 9.55
N GLY A 293 11.05 5.33 8.24
CA GLY A 293 10.26 4.57 7.27
C GLY A 293 10.56 3.07 7.31
N ILE A 294 9.65 2.27 6.73
CA ILE A 294 9.84 0.82 6.57
C ILE A 294 10.81 0.57 5.40
N TRP A 295 12.10 0.53 5.71
CA TRP A 295 13.16 0.17 4.77
C TRP A 295 13.87 -1.08 5.27
N SER A 296 13.93 -2.13 4.43
CA SER A 296 14.60 -3.39 4.82
C SER A 296 16.12 -3.26 4.85
N LYS A 297 16.66 -2.35 4.03
CA LYS A 297 18.05 -1.89 4.13
C LYS A 297 18.01 -0.53 4.77
N GLN A 298 18.09 -0.48 6.09
CA GLN A 298 18.57 0.72 6.74
C GLN A 298 20.06 0.79 6.35
N GLU A 299 20.34 1.38 5.18
CA GLU A 299 21.66 1.95 4.92
C GLU A 299 21.89 2.83 6.13
N GLN A 300 22.68 2.32 7.08
CA GLN A 300 23.33 3.13 8.07
C GLN A 300 24.16 4.10 7.23
N GLU A 301 23.57 5.23 6.86
CA GLU A 301 24.39 6.39 6.55
C GLU A 301 25.31 6.51 7.76
N PRO A 302 26.64 6.36 7.59
CA PRO A 302 27.56 6.45 8.70
C PRO A 302 27.25 7.76 9.38
N VAL A 303 26.87 7.68 10.66
CA VAL A 303 26.54 8.82 11.50
C VAL A 303 27.71 9.79 11.36
N LYS A 304 27.51 10.87 10.59
CA LYS A 304 28.43 11.99 10.50
C LYS A 304 28.48 12.60 11.90
N GLY A 305 29.39 12.14 12.74
CA GLY A 305 29.51 12.66 14.10
C GLY A 305 30.21 11.77 15.13
N VAL A 306 30.62 10.54 14.81
CA VAL A 306 31.54 9.81 15.71
C VAL A 306 32.91 9.75 15.05
N GLU A 307 33.79 10.65 15.50
CA GLU A 307 35.24 10.66 15.27
C GLU A 307 35.91 9.43 15.90
N ALA A 308 35.52 8.22 15.49
CA ALA A 308 36.18 6.99 15.90
C ALA A 308 36.98 6.41 14.74
N GLY A 309 38.15 7.00 14.52
CA GLY A 309 39.24 6.43 13.72
C GLY A 309 38.98 6.39 12.22
N GLU A 310 39.89 6.99 11.46
CA GLU A 310 39.94 6.95 10.00
C GLU A 310 39.75 5.52 9.47
N ARG A 311 38.52 5.18 9.08
CA ARG A 311 38.24 4.11 8.14
C ARG A 311 37.74 4.77 6.86
N THR A 312 38.63 4.84 5.88
CA THR A 312 38.32 5.35 4.55
C THR A 312 37.25 4.48 3.87
N ALA A 313 36.34 5.13 3.15
CA ALA A 313 35.15 4.54 2.55
C ALA A 313 35.42 3.65 1.31
N TRP A 314 36.68 3.33 1.02
CA TRP A 314 37.08 2.47 -0.08
C TRP A 314 37.90 1.33 0.52
N GLY A 315 37.31 0.12 0.54
CA GLY A 315 37.84 -1.07 1.19
C GLY A 315 39.14 -1.61 0.61
N TYR A 316 40.23 -0.86 0.72
CA TYR A 316 41.59 -1.34 0.50
C TYR A 316 42.37 -1.27 1.81
N GLY A 317 42.80 -2.44 2.29
CA GLY A 317 44.00 -2.60 3.11
C GLY A 317 43.93 -2.01 4.51
N GLN A 318 43.51 -2.84 5.47
CA GLN A 318 43.94 -2.70 6.85
C GLN A 318 45.44 -3.01 6.89
N VAL A 319 46.30 -1.98 6.81
CA VAL A 319 47.73 -2.14 7.11
C VAL A 319 47.82 -2.44 8.61
N ALA A 320 48.45 -3.56 8.96
CA ALA A 320 48.70 -3.93 10.36
C ALA A 320 49.44 -2.78 11.08
N PRO A 321 49.17 -2.52 12.37
CA PRO A 321 49.92 -1.52 13.11
C PRO A 321 51.39 -1.92 13.09
N GLN A 322 52.19 -1.11 12.40
CA GLN A 322 53.63 -1.19 12.47
C GLN A 322 54.01 -0.92 13.93
N ALA A 323 54.64 -1.92 14.56
CA ALA A 323 55.13 -1.83 15.92
C ALA A 323 55.96 -0.57 16.09
N GLN A 324 55.44 0.37 16.88
CA GLN A 324 56.11 1.60 17.23
C GLN A 324 57.25 1.22 18.17
N ASN A 325 58.48 1.31 17.65
CA ASN A 325 59.73 1.11 18.39
C ASN A 325 59.75 2.02 19.63
N THR A 326 59.46 1.45 20.79
CA THR A 326 59.76 2.07 22.08
C THR A 326 61.23 1.86 22.41
N VAL A 327 61.91 2.99 22.59
CA VAL A 327 63.31 3.17 22.99
C VAL A 327 63.62 2.41 24.30
N PRO A 328 64.78 1.74 24.44
CA PRO A 328 65.15 1.05 25.67
C PRO A 328 65.67 2.03 26.71
N MET A 329 65.05 2.01 27.90
CA MET A 329 65.48 2.78 29.08
C MET A 329 66.41 1.90 29.95
N PRO A 330 67.44 2.46 30.62
CA PRO A 330 68.46 1.67 31.29
C PRO A 330 68.00 1.11 32.64
N GLN A 331 68.13 -0.21 32.75
CA GLN A 331 68.62 -1.00 33.87
C GLN A 331 68.85 -0.25 35.21
N GLU A 332 67.97 -0.51 36.19
CA GLU A 332 68.27 -0.36 37.60
C GLU A 332 68.17 -1.70 38.35
N GLN A 333 69.07 -1.82 39.31
CA GLN A 333 69.60 -3.01 39.96
C GLN A 333 68.82 -3.39 41.24
N HIS A 334 68.71 -4.71 41.45
CA HIS A 334 68.89 -5.42 42.73
C HIS A 334 67.85 -5.30 43.87
N TYR A 335 67.25 -6.43 44.29
CA TYR A 335 67.61 -7.17 45.52
C TYR A 335 66.85 -8.51 45.58
N PRO A 336 67.44 -9.61 46.11
CA PRO A 336 66.78 -10.91 46.26
C PRO A 336 66.17 -11.11 47.66
N GLN A 337 65.07 -11.88 47.76
CA GLN A 337 64.65 -12.47 49.03
C GLN A 337 63.96 -13.84 48.82
N PRO A 338 64.17 -14.83 49.71
CA PRO A 338 64.05 -16.26 49.37
C PRO A 338 62.74 -16.94 49.83
N GLU A 339 62.53 -18.10 49.22
CA GLU A 339 61.82 -19.33 49.63
C GLU A 339 60.83 -19.33 50.81
N GLN A 340 59.64 -19.89 50.54
CA GLN A 340 58.97 -20.96 51.31
C GLN A 340 57.84 -21.55 50.44
N GLN A 341 58.04 -22.73 49.83
CA GLN A 341 57.71 -24.09 50.29
C GLN A 341 56.22 -24.50 50.19
N GLN A 342 56.00 -25.55 49.36
CA GLN A 342 55.07 -26.69 49.52
C GLN A 342 53.56 -26.42 49.29
N MET A 343 52.76 -27.23 48.58
CA MET A 343 52.75 -28.68 48.26
C MET A 343 51.81 -28.96 47.03
N PRO A 344 51.65 -30.22 46.54
CA PRO A 344 51.40 -30.58 45.13
C PRO A 344 50.05 -31.26 44.82
N GLN A 345 49.93 -31.76 43.58
CA GLN A 345 48.93 -32.67 42.97
C GLN A 345 47.81 -31.95 42.18
N GLY A 346 47.51 -32.29 40.92
CA GLY A 346 48.02 -33.34 40.06
C GLY A 346 47.26 -33.37 38.72
N TRP A 347 47.74 -34.24 37.83
CA TRP A 347 47.09 -34.79 36.64
C TRP A 347 47.03 -33.97 35.33
N SER A 348 47.75 -34.55 34.36
CA SER A 348 47.91 -34.32 32.91
C SER A 348 46.73 -34.93 32.12
N PRO A 349 46.77 -35.15 30.78
CA PRO A 349 47.46 -34.50 29.64
C PRO A 349 46.50 -34.19 28.46
N GLN A 350 46.93 -33.42 27.45
CA GLN A 350 47.00 -33.91 26.05
C GLN A 350 47.59 -32.87 25.09
N GLN A 351 48.72 -33.25 24.49
CA GLN A 351 49.26 -32.69 23.26
C GLN A 351 48.34 -33.02 22.08
N GLN A 352 48.15 -32.07 21.16
CA GLN A 352 47.92 -32.39 19.75
C GLN A 352 48.53 -31.32 18.84
N MET A 353 49.23 -31.84 17.82
CA MET A 353 50.03 -31.16 16.80
C MET A 353 49.23 -30.22 15.88
N PRO A 354 49.90 -29.29 15.18
CA PRO A 354 49.30 -28.52 14.10
C PRO A 354 49.30 -29.33 12.78
N GLN A 355 48.17 -29.39 12.10
CA GLN A 355 48.09 -29.94 10.74
C GLN A 355 47.75 -28.81 9.76
N GLN A 356 48.74 -28.46 8.93
CA GLN A 356 48.56 -27.77 7.66
C GLN A 356 47.73 -28.65 6.73
N GLN A 357 46.73 -28.09 6.05
CA GLN A 357 46.28 -28.67 4.79
C GLN A 357 45.78 -27.60 3.81
N ASN A 358 46.59 -27.42 2.77
CA ASN A 358 46.25 -26.87 1.47
C ASN A 358 45.08 -27.66 0.83
N GLY A 359 44.23 -26.99 0.04
CA GLY A 359 43.30 -27.67 -0.84
C GLY A 359 42.37 -26.74 -1.61
N TYR A 360 42.72 -26.52 -2.89
CA TYR A 360 41.90 -25.92 -3.95
C TYR A 360 40.52 -26.57 -4.09
N TYR A 361 39.49 -25.80 -4.52
CA TYR A 361 38.77 -25.96 -5.80
C TYR A 361 37.59 -24.95 -5.89
N ALA A 362 37.50 -24.29 -7.05
CA ALA A 362 36.41 -23.40 -7.45
C ALA A 362 35.25 -24.19 -8.09
N PRO A 363 33.98 -23.74 -7.97
CA PRO A 363 32.89 -24.26 -8.79
C PRO A 363 32.71 -23.47 -10.10
N GLN A 364 32.61 -24.24 -11.19
CA GLN A 364 32.36 -23.83 -12.58
C GLN A 364 30.94 -23.25 -12.79
N GLN A 365 30.83 -22.29 -13.71
CA GLN A 365 29.58 -21.80 -14.30
C GLN A 365 29.07 -22.74 -15.40
N PRO A 366 27.74 -22.92 -15.57
CA PRO A 366 27.18 -23.62 -16.72
C PRO A 366 27.19 -22.77 -18.00
N GLN A 367 27.63 -23.38 -19.10
CA GLN A 367 27.54 -22.91 -20.48
C GLN A 367 26.10 -22.80 -20.97
N TYR A 368 25.80 -21.72 -21.69
CA TYR A 368 24.61 -21.59 -22.54
C TYR A 368 24.88 -22.26 -23.88
N ALA A 369 24.03 -23.22 -24.26
CA ALA A 369 24.02 -23.84 -25.58
C ALA A 369 23.23 -22.97 -26.56
N ALA A 370 23.88 -22.69 -27.69
CA ALA A 370 23.31 -22.11 -28.89
C ALA A 370 22.53 -23.18 -29.70
N TYR A 371 21.41 -22.79 -30.30
CA TYR A 371 20.84 -23.45 -31.46
C TYR A 371 20.40 -22.38 -32.47
N ASP A 372 21.11 -22.35 -33.59
CA ASP A 372 20.72 -21.73 -34.86
C ASP A 372 19.85 -22.68 -35.68
N ALA A 373 18.81 -22.16 -36.33
CA ALA A 373 18.28 -22.67 -37.62
C ALA A 373 17.25 -21.70 -38.26
N ILE A 374 17.75 -20.79 -39.11
CA ILE A 374 17.41 -20.57 -40.54
C ILE A 374 15.92 -20.53 -41.01
N SER A 375 15.43 -19.30 -41.29
CA SER A 375 14.73 -18.73 -42.49
C SER A 375 13.40 -19.33 -43.07
N PRO A 376 12.59 -18.64 -43.93
CA PRO A 376 12.79 -17.33 -44.62
C PRO A 376 11.58 -16.34 -44.70
N VAL A 377 11.91 -15.07 -44.99
CA VAL A 377 11.28 -14.06 -45.89
C VAL A 377 9.77 -13.73 -45.77
N SER A 378 9.47 -12.51 -45.31
CA SER A 378 8.52 -11.60 -46.00
C SER A 378 8.82 -10.14 -45.60
N GLN A 379 9.04 -9.31 -46.62
CA GLN A 379 9.36 -7.88 -46.51
C GLN A 379 8.11 -7.06 -46.16
N SER A 380 8.24 -6.13 -45.20
CA SER A 380 7.37 -4.94 -45.12
C SER A 380 8.19 -3.76 -44.61
N ARG A 381 8.05 -2.63 -45.31
CA ARG A 381 8.88 -1.42 -45.22
C ARG A 381 8.64 -0.66 -43.92
N SER A 382 9.73 -0.25 -43.26
CA SER A 382 9.73 0.70 -42.14
C SER A 382 9.80 2.16 -42.64
N PRO A 383 9.14 3.12 -41.96
CA PRO A 383 9.38 4.57 -42.12
C PRO A 383 10.68 5.03 -41.38
N PRO A 384 11.21 6.22 -41.71
CA PRO A 384 12.56 6.66 -41.28
C PRO A 384 12.68 7.00 -39.78
N PRO A 385 13.88 6.87 -39.19
CA PRO A 385 14.14 7.13 -37.76
C PRO A 385 14.30 8.63 -37.46
N HIS A 386 13.60 9.11 -36.44
CA HIS A 386 13.76 10.44 -35.83
C HIS A 386 14.80 10.41 -34.70
N GLU A 387 16.09 10.32 -35.02
CA GLU A 387 17.16 10.30 -33.98
C GLU A 387 17.99 11.59 -33.86
N GLU A 388 17.65 12.68 -34.56
CA GLU A 388 18.49 13.90 -34.56
C GLU A 388 17.85 15.15 -33.93
N THR A 389 17.14 15.06 -32.79
CA THR A 389 16.57 16.29 -32.18
C THR A 389 16.74 16.45 -30.67
N LEU A 390 17.57 15.65 -30.01
CA LEU A 390 17.92 15.89 -28.61
C LEU A 390 19.44 15.79 -28.45
N GLY A 391 20.11 16.93 -28.63
CA GLY A 391 21.56 17.11 -28.49
C GLY A 391 22.07 16.77 -27.08
N LEU A 392 22.24 15.48 -26.81
CA LEU A 392 22.75 14.93 -25.55
C LEU A 392 24.15 14.30 -25.69
N ASN A 393 24.81 14.45 -26.85
CA ASN A 393 26.11 13.82 -27.14
C ASN A 393 27.35 14.65 -26.72
N HIS A 394 27.26 15.49 -25.68
CA HIS A 394 28.42 16.29 -25.23
C HIS A 394 28.94 15.97 -23.82
N GLN A 395 28.57 14.85 -23.20
CA GLN A 395 28.98 14.56 -21.81
C GLN A 395 29.92 13.37 -21.61
N ALA A 396 30.41 12.71 -22.65
CA ALA A 396 31.26 11.53 -22.50
C ALA A 396 32.79 11.78 -22.57
N ASP A 397 33.25 13.00 -22.86
CA ASP A 397 34.69 13.25 -23.13
C ASP A 397 35.50 13.77 -21.94
N GLY A 398 34.91 13.81 -20.73
CA GLY A 398 35.66 14.11 -19.50
C GLY A 398 36.29 15.51 -19.40
N THR A 399 36.12 16.38 -20.39
CA THR A 399 36.62 17.76 -20.35
C THR A 399 35.76 18.61 -19.41
N PRO A 400 36.33 19.25 -18.37
CA PRO A 400 35.58 20.14 -17.50
C PRO A 400 35.07 21.36 -18.29
N PRO A 401 33.85 21.85 -18.00
CA PRO A 401 33.27 22.98 -18.71
C PRO A 401 34.14 24.23 -18.49
N GLN A 402 34.64 24.83 -19.58
CA GLN A 402 35.29 26.14 -19.52
C GLN A 402 34.24 27.22 -19.29
N VAL A 403 34.27 27.84 -18.11
CA VAL A 403 33.42 28.97 -17.77
C VAL A 403 34.11 30.24 -18.28
N SER A 404 33.49 30.93 -19.23
CA SER A 404 33.96 32.25 -19.65
C SER A 404 33.67 33.27 -18.53
N PRO A 405 34.63 34.11 -18.11
CA PRO A 405 34.40 35.10 -17.06
C PRO A 405 33.41 36.17 -17.54
N GLN A 406 32.32 36.33 -16.80
CA GLN A 406 31.36 37.43 -17.03
C GLN A 406 31.97 38.77 -16.61
N PRO A 407 31.83 39.84 -17.42
CA PRO A 407 32.23 41.18 -17.02
C PRO A 407 31.31 41.71 -15.91
N TYR A 408 31.92 42.36 -14.92
CA TYR A 408 31.23 43.00 -13.80
C TYR A 408 30.29 44.12 -14.29
N PRO A 409 29.09 44.26 -13.71
CA PRO A 409 28.23 45.41 -13.99
C PRO A 409 28.76 46.65 -13.26
N GLU A 410 29.13 47.69 -14.03
CA GLU A 410 29.32 49.05 -13.52
C GLU A 410 27.98 49.58 -12.99
N LYS A 411 28.00 50.11 -11.77
CA LYS A 411 26.87 50.85 -11.19
C LYS A 411 26.93 52.29 -11.68
N HIS A 412 25.89 52.72 -12.38
CA HIS A 412 25.55 54.13 -12.57
C HIS A 412 24.42 54.54 -11.63
#